data_AF-A0A496Z775-F1
#
_entry.id   AF-A0A496Z775-F1
#
_cell.length_a   1.000
_cell.length_b   1.000
_cell.length_c   1.000
_cell.angle_alpha   90.00
_cell.angle_beta   90.00
_cell.angle_gamma   90.00
#
_symmetry.space_group_name_H-M   'P 1'
#
loop_
_entity.id
_entity.type
_entity.pdbx_description
1 polymer ?
#
loop_
_entity_poly.entity_id
_entity_poly.type
_entity_poly.pdbx_seq_one_letter_code
_entity_poly.pdbx_strand_id
1 'polypeptide(L)'
;MIVHSRAQLLAGIFLLLLGALVYVVDRSPDQVYFTRFFGIHLKIFDTSTPLLGSLGLRLPAFFHVLSFSLITGSFFRSGKSRYLVICVFWLMVNCCFELGQKYKTLAVRLTPDFFEHIPFLENTRAYFQKGTFDVYDLVAFFIGGLAAYGLLLITGKGQG
;
A
#
# COMPACT_ATOMS: atom_id res chain seq x y z
N MET A 1 -20.86 -9.46 -5.96
CA MET A 1 -20.16 -8.63 -4.94
C MET A 1 -20.94 -7.33 -4.78
N ILE A 2 -21.53 -7.09 -3.61
CA ILE A 2 -22.39 -5.90 -3.37
C ILE A 2 -21.51 -4.79 -2.81
N VAL A 3 -21.46 -3.65 -3.50
CA VAL A 3 -20.78 -2.44 -3.00
C VAL A 3 -21.76 -1.68 -2.12
N HIS A 4 -21.46 -1.56 -0.82
CA HIS A 4 -22.27 -0.80 0.12
C HIS A 4 -21.98 0.71 0.05
N SER A 5 -20.74 1.10 -0.24
CA SER A 5 -20.33 2.51 -0.30
C SER A 5 -19.48 2.84 -1.52
N ARG A 6 -20.08 3.42 -2.56
CA ARG A 6 -19.34 3.86 -3.76
C ARG A 6 -18.32 4.95 -3.44
N ALA A 7 -18.62 5.84 -2.50
CA ALA A 7 -17.71 6.90 -2.09
C ALA A 7 -16.43 6.34 -1.44
N GLN A 8 -16.55 5.36 -0.54
CA GLN A 8 -15.39 4.70 0.07
C GLN A 8 -14.55 3.97 -0.98
N LEU A 9 -15.21 3.28 -1.92
CA LEU A 9 -14.53 2.57 -3.01
C LEU A 9 -13.74 3.55 -3.90
N LEU A 10 -14.39 4.62 -4.38
CA LEU A 10 -13.75 5.61 -5.24
C LEU A 10 -12.63 6.35 -4.53
N ALA A 11 -12.83 6.75 -3.27
CA ALA A 11 -11.78 7.39 -2.47
C ALA A 11 -10.59 6.45 -2.27
N GLY A 12 -10.84 5.17 -1.96
CA GLY A 12 -9.81 4.17 -1.79
C GLY A 12 -9.01 3.93 -3.09
N ILE A 13 -9.69 3.78 -4.23
CA ILE A 13 -9.03 3.64 -5.54
C ILE A 13 -8.22 4.89 -5.89
N PHE A 14 -8.78 6.08 -5.69
CA PHE A 14 -8.08 7.34 -5.94
C PHE A 14 -6.80 7.45 -5.11
N LEU A 15 -6.87 7.14 -3.81
CA LEU A 15 -5.70 7.17 -2.92
C LEU A 15 -4.65 6.11 -3.28
N LEU A 16 -5.09 4.93 -3.75
CA LEU A 16 -4.17 3.90 -4.24
C LEU A 16 -3.43 4.37 -5.49
N LEU A 17 -4.15 4.97 -6.45
CA LEU A 17 -3.55 5.54 -7.67
C LEU A 17 -2.62 6.71 -7.36
N LEU A 18 -2.99 7.56 -6.39
CA LEU A 18 -2.14 8.65 -5.93
C LEU A 18 -0.84 8.13 -5.29
N GLY A 19 -0.94 7.12 -4.43
CA GLY A 19 0.24 6.46 -3.84
C GLY A 19 1.13 5.81 -4.90
N ALA A 20 0.53 5.13 -5.88
CA ALA A 20 1.25 4.56 -7.01
C ALA A 20 1.95 5.63 -7.86
N LEU A 21 1.29 6.77 -8.11
CA LEU A 21 1.86 7.90 -8.83
C LEU A 21 3.08 8.47 -8.09
N VAL A 22 2.95 8.72 -6.77
CA VAL A 22 4.07 9.18 -5.93
C VAL A 22 5.23 8.18 -5.99
N TYR A 23 4.94 6.88 -5.91
CA TYR A 23 5.95 5.82 -5.97
C TYR A 23 6.69 5.79 -7.31
N VAL A 24 5.97 5.88 -8.44
CA VAL A 24 6.55 5.89 -9.80
C VAL A 24 7.38 7.15 -10.05
N VAL A 25 6.96 8.28 -9.52
CA VAL A 25 7.65 9.57 -9.70
C VAL A 25 8.94 9.64 -8.88
N ASP A 26 8.92 9.14 -7.64
CA ASP A 26 10.04 9.28 -6.70
C ASP A 26 11.11 8.18 -6.83
N ARG A 27 10.72 6.97 -7.25
CA ARG A 27 11.66 5.85 -7.42
C ARG A 27 12.27 5.80 -8.81
N SER A 28 13.49 5.28 -8.89
CA SER A 28 14.13 5.00 -10.18
C SER A 28 13.28 4.02 -11.00
N PRO A 29 13.09 4.25 -12.32
CA PRO A 29 12.31 3.35 -13.17
C PRO A 29 12.78 1.89 -13.16
N ASP A 30 14.04 1.62 -12.84
CA ASP A 30 14.59 0.25 -12.75
C ASP A 30 14.18 -0.49 -11.45
N GLN A 31 13.68 0.25 -10.46
CA GLN A 31 13.24 -0.28 -9.17
C GLN A 31 11.72 -0.52 -9.10
N VAL A 32 10.97 0.01 -10.07
CA VAL A 32 9.51 -0.14 -10.12
C VAL A 32 9.14 -1.20 -11.15
N TYR A 33 8.37 -2.19 -10.73
CA TYR A 33 7.98 -3.31 -11.60
C TYR A 33 7.24 -2.84 -12.86
N PHE A 34 6.26 -1.94 -12.69
CA PHE A 34 5.41 -1.49 -13.80
C PHE A 34 6.15 -0.67 -14.85
N THR A 35 7.08 0.21 -14.46
CA THR A 35 7.88 0.96 -15.43
C THR A 35 8.74 0.02 -16.26
N ARG A 36 9.36 -0.99 -15.64
CA ARG A 36 10.09 -2.04 -16.36
C ARG A 36 9.18 -2.84 -17.30
N PHE A 37 7.99 -3.22 -16.82
CA PHE A 37 7.02 -3.97 -17.61
C PHE A 37 6.55 -3.20 -18.85
N PHE A 38 6.31 -1.88 -18.71
CA PHE A 38 5.87 -1.01 -19.80
C PHE A 38 7.03 -0.38 -20.61
N GLY A 39 8.30 -0.73 -20.33
CA GLY A 39 9.46 -0.20 -21.06
C GLY A 39 9.73 1.29 -20.81
N ILE A 40 9.30 1.83 -19.66
CA ILE A 40 9.55 3.22 -19.26
C ILE A 40 10.91 3.28 -18.58
N HIS A 41 11.91 3.81 -19.30
CA HIS A 41 13.29 3.92 -18.82
C HIS A 41 13.68 5.34 -18.37
N LEU A 42 12.79 6.31 -18.57
CA LEU A 42 13.06 7.70 -18.24
C LEU A 42 12.54 8.02 -16.84
N LYS A 43 13.40 8.62 -16.02
CA LYS A 43 13.02 9.19 -14.73
C LYS A 43 12.10 10.38 -15.01
N ILE A 44 10.83 10.29 -14.60
CA ILE A 44 9.80 11.28 -14.97
C ILE A 44 10.07 12.63 -14.29
N PHE A 45 10.58 12.61 -13.06
CA PHE A 45 11.04 13.80 -12.35
C PHE A 45 12.37 13.52 -11.65
N ASP A 46 13.27 14.50 -11.69
CA ASP A 46 14.44 14.50 -10.82
C ASP A 46 14.09 15.24 -9.53
N THR A 47 13.34 14.57 -8.65
CA THR A 47 12.90 15.12 -7.35
C THR A 47 14.07 15.22 -6.38
N SER A 48 15.00 16.14 -6.66
CA SER A 48 16.05 16.62 -5.76
C SER A 48 15.52 17.62 -4.72
N THR A 49 14.19 17.79 -4.61
CA THR A 49 13.58 18.66 -3.61
C THR A 49 13.49 17.92 -2.25
N PRO A 50 14.08 18.47 -1.16
CA PRO A 50 14.17 17.77 0.14
C PRO A 50 12.83 17.35 0.76
N LEU A 51 11.77 18.11 0.45
CA LEU A 51 10.41 17.89 0.96
C LEU A 51 9.72 16.67 0.33
N LEU A 52 9.86 16.48 -0.99
CA LEU A 52 9.35 15.28 -1.66
C LEU A 52 10.24 14.08 -1.39
N GLY A 53 11.56 14.26 -1.26
CA GLY A 53 12.46 13.13 -1.01
C GLY A 53 12.24 12.44 0.34
N SER A 54 11.94 13.16 1.43
CA SER A 54 11.76 12.52 2.75
C SER A 54 10.32 12.06 3.02
N LEU A 55 9.33 12.80 2.52
CA LEU A 55 7.91 12.47 2.69
C LEU A 55 7.44 11.47 1.62
N GLY A 56 7.91 11.60 0.39
CA GLY A 56 7.58 10.76 -0.77
C GLY A 56 8.00 9.30 -0.61
N LEU A 57 9.10 9.04 0.11
CA LEU A 57 9.53 7.67 0.42
C LEU A 57 8.52 6.90 1.29
N ARG A 58 7.73 7.60 2.11
CA ARG A 58 6.88 7.03 3.17
C ARG A 58 5.38 7.22 2.92
N LEU A 59 5.03 8.16 2.04
CA LEU A 59 3.64 8.40 1.62
C LEU A 59 2.98 7.15 1.02
N PRO A 60 3.64 6.33 0.18
CA PRO A 60 3.06 5.08 -0.31
C PRO A 60 2.69 4.11 0.82
N ALA A 61 3.51 3.99 1.87
CA ALA A 61 3.24 3.16 3.04
C ALA A 61 1.95 3.59 3.76
N PHE A 62 1.77 4.89 3.98
CA PHE A 62 0.52 5.45 4.51
C PHE A 62 -0.68 5.16 3.59
N PHE A 63 -0.53 5.42 2.28
CA PHE A 63 -1.62 5.25 1.32
C PHE A 63 -2.04 3.80 1.12
N HIS A 64 -1.15 2.81 1.27
CA HIS A 64 -1.51 1.40 1.21
C HIS A 64 -2.52 1.02 2.28
N VAL A 65 -2.19 1.25 3.56
CA VAL A 65 -3.10 0.90 4.66
C VAL A 65 -4.43 1.65 4.53
N LEU A 66 -4.36 2.93 4.15
CA LEU A 66 -5.54 3.77 3.98
C LEU A 66 -6.46 3.29 2.84
N SER A 67 -5.90 3.13 1.64
CA SER A 67 -6.65 2.76 0.44
C SER A 67 -7.25 1.36 0.54
N PHE A 68 -6.47 0.36 0.95
CA PHE A 68 -6.97 -1.01 1.06
C PHE A 68 -8.05 -1.15 2.13
N SER A 69 -7.93 -0.41 3.24
CA SER A 69 -8.97 -0.37 4.26
C SER A 69 -10.28 0.24 3.73
N LEU A 70 -10.22 1.33 2.96
CA LEU A 70 -11.39 1.97 2.37
C LEU A 70 -12.05 1.09 1.29
N ILE A 71 -11.24 0.51 0.39
CA ILE A 71 -11.72 -0.40 -0.66
C ILE A 71 -12.41 -1.61 0.00
N THR A 72 -11.75 -2.24 0.97
CA THR A 72 -12.32 -3.41 1.67
C THR A 72 -13.58 -3.02 2.43
N GLY A 73 -13.54 -1.93 3.20
CA GLY A 73 -14.69 -1.39 3.94
C GLY A 73 -15.91 -1.10 3.07
N SER A 74 -15.71 -0.72 1.81
CA SER A 74 -16.79 -0.44 0.86
C SER A 74 -17.68 -1.66 0.55
N PHE A 75 -17.17 -2.87 0.76
CA PHE A 75 -17.89 -4.13 0.53
C PHE A 75 -18.58 -4.68 1.79
N PHE A 76 -18.43 -4.02 2.93
CA PHE A 76 -19.08 -4.43 4.17
C PHE A 76 -20.08 -3.38 4.62
N ARG A 77 -21.21 -3.83 5.16
CA ARG A 77 -22.17 -2.94 5.83
C ARG A 77 -21.50 -2.21 6.99
N SER A 78 -21.89 -0.96 7.20
CA SER A 78 -21.35 -0.10 8.25
C SER A 78 -21.39 -0.76 9.62
N GLY A 79 -20.29 -0.62 10.37
CA GLY A 79 -20.17 -1.16 11.73
C GLY A 79 -18.78 -0.89 12.31
N LYS A 80 -18.74 -0.27 13.49
CA LYS A 80 -17.48 0.15 14.14
C LYS A 80 -16.50 -1.02 14.31
N SER A 81 -16.99 -2.15 14.83
CA SER A 81 -16.16 -3.34 15.03
C SER A 81 -15.61 -3.90 13.70
N ARG A 82 -16.43 -3.94 12.64
CA ARG A 82 -15.99 -4.40 11.32
C ARG A 82 -14.92 -3.49 10.71
N TYR A 83 -15.12 -2.18 10.77
CA TYR A 83 -14.12 -1.22 10.28
C TYR A 83 -12.81 -1.32 11.06
N LEU A 84 -12.87 -1.53 12.38
CA LEU A 84 -11.67 -1.75 13.17
C LEU A 84 -10.92 -3.02 12.73
N VAL A 85 -11.63 -4.14 12.55
CA VAL A 85 -11.03 -5.40 12.08
C VAL A 85 -10.37 -5.22 10.71
N ILE A 86 -11.03 -4.52 9.77
CA ILE A 86 -10.47 -4.24 8.43
C ILE A 86 -9.19 -3.41 8.53
N CYS A 87 -9.19 -2.33 9.31
CA CYS A 87 -8.02 -1.48 9.48
C CYS A 87 -6.86 -2.22 10.16
N VAL A 88 -7.14 -3.00 11.21
CA VAL A 88 -6.13 -3.81 11.90
C VAL A 88 -5.57 -4.88 10.97
N PHE A 89 -6.42 -5.55 10.19
CA PHE A 89 -5.98 -6.54 9.20
C PHE A 89 -4.99 -5.93 8.21
N TRP A 90 -5.33 -4.82 7.56
CA TRP A 90 -4.45 -4.19 6.58
C TRP A 90 -3.18 -3.63 7.21
N LEU A 91 -3.25 -3.07 8.42
CA LEU A 91 -2.07 -2.66 9.16
C LEU A 91 -1.14 -3.86 9.41
N MET A 92 -1.67 -4.99 9.89
CA MET A 92 -0.88 -6.19 10.16
C MET A 92 -0.25 -6.76 8.90
N VAL A 93 -0.99 -6.83 7.78
CA VAL A 93 -0.45 -7.27 6.50
C VAL A 93 0.74 -6.40 6.07
N ASN A 94 0.63 -5.08 6.15
CA ASN A 94 1.73 -4.17 5.80
C ASN A 94 2.93 -4.32 6.76
N CYS A 95 2.68 -4.46 8.07
CA CYS A 95 3.73 -4.79 9.03
C CYS A 95 4.43 -6.12 8.71
N CYS A 96 3.70 -7.15 8.26
CA CYS A 96 4.30 -8.41 7.85
C CYS A 96 5.21 -8.25 6.63
N PHE A 97 4.81 -7.46 5.62
CA PHE A 97 5.67 -7.16 4.47
C PHE A 97 6.94 -6.41 4.90
N GLU A 98 6.81 -5.45 5.81
CA GLU A 98 7.92 -4.66 6.35
C GLU A 98 8.90 -5.53 7.16
N LEU A 99 8.37 -6.42 8.01
CA LEU A 99 9.17 -7.42 8.70
C LEU A 99 9.81 -8.42 7.72
N GLY A 100 9.15 -8.75 6.61
CA GLY A 100 9.74 -9.54 5.54
C GLY A 100 10.98 -8.88 4.93
N GLN A 101 10.98 -7.56 4.78
CA GLN A 101 12.15 -6.80 4.34
C GLN A 101 13.25 -6.71 5.42
N LYS A 102 12.89 -6.79 6.70
CA LYS A 102 13.86 -6.91 7.81
C LYS A 102 14.55 -8.29 7.81
N TYR A 103 13.77 -9.35 7.63
CA TYR A 103 14.24 -10.74 7.63
C TYR A 103 14.35 -11.32 6.21
N LYS A 104 15.08 -10.61 5.33
CA LYS A 104 15.14 -10.87 3.88
C LYS A 104 15.38 -12.33 3.53
N THR A 105 16.38 -12.96 4.15
CA THR A 105 16.75 -14.36 3.87
C THR A 105 15.60 -15.32 4.16
N LEU A 106 14.89 -15.09 5.26
CA LEU A 106 13.73 -15.91 5.62
C LEU A 106 12.57 -15.64 4.67
N ALA A 107 12.25 -14.38 4.40
CA ALA A 107 11.16 -14.01 3.50
C ALA A 107 11.36 -14.59 2.09
N VAL A 108 12.57 -14.46 1.54
CA VAL A 108 12.96 -15.03 0.23
C VAL A 108 12.86 -16.55 0.20
N ARG A 109 13.16 -17.22 1.32
CA ARG A 109 13.03 -18.69 1.42
C ARG A 109 11.57 -19.14 1.54
N LEU A 110 10.72 -18.32 2.14
CA LEU A 110 9.29 -18.58 2.27
C LEU A 110 8.49 -18.24 1.00
N THR A 111 9.05 -17.42 0.10
CA THR A 111 8.43 -17.14 -1.21
C THR A 111 8.36 -18.42 -2.03
N PRO A 112 7.15 -18.90 -2.41
CA PRO A 112 7.00 -20.11 -3.20
C PRO A 112 7.54 -19.95 -4.62
N ASP A 113 8.19 -20.98 -5.16
CA ASP A 113 8.79 -20.92 -6.49
C ASP A 113 7.75 -20.74 -7.61
N PHE A 114 6.53 -21.23 -7.43
CA PHE A 114 5.45 -21.03 -8.42
C PHE A 114 5.08 -19.55 -8.63
N PHE A 115 5.47 -18.65 -7.72
CA PHE A 115 5.29 -17.21 -7.90
C PHE A 115 6.03 -16.70 -9.15
N GLU A 116 7.12 -17.35 -9.57
CA GLU A 116 7.88 -16.98 -10.77
C GLU A 116 7.08 -17.12 -12.07
N HIS A 117 5.96 -17.84 -12.04
CA HIS A 117 5.10 -18.09 -13.20
C HIS A 117 3.79 -17.31 -13.17
N ILE A 118 3.52 -16.55 -12.10
CA ILE A 118 2.30 -15.76 -11.96
C ILE A 118 2.66 -14.29 -12.13
N PRO A 119 2.09 -13.59 -13.13
CA PRO A 119 2.31 -12.16 -13.32
C PRO A 119 2.07 -11.36 -12.03
N PHE A 120 2.87 -10.32 -11.82
CA PHE A 120 3.01 -9.52 -10.59
C PHE A 120 3.67 -10.23 -9.41
N LEU A 121 3.43 -11.53 -9.20
CA LEU A 121 3.97 -12.27 -8.06
C LEU A 121 5.43 -12.67 -8.25
N GLU A 122 5.93 -12.77 -9.49
CA GLU A 122 7.33 -13.08 -9.81
C GLU A 122 8.29 -12.04 -9.22
N ASN A 123 7.81 -10.82 -9.00
CA ASN A 123 8.58 -9.74 -8.38
C ASN A 123 8.68 -9.84 -6.85
N THR A 124 7.95 -10.75 -6.21
CA THR A 124 7.89 -10.87 -4.74
C THR A 124 9.25 -11.17 -4.13
N ARG A 125 10.05 -12.04 -4.77
CA ARG A 125 11.42 -12.34 -4.32
C ARG A 125 12.31 -11.10 -4.40
N ALA A 126 12.24 -10.37 -5.52
CA ALA A 126 13.00 -9.14 -5.74
C ALA A 126 12.57 -8.03 -4.76
N TYR A 127 11.28 -7.94 -4.43
CA TYR A 127 10.74 -7.01 -3.44
C TYR A 127 11.41 -7.22 -2.07
N PHE A 128 11.44 -8.45 -1.54
CA PHE A 128 12.08 -8.71 -0.24
C PHE A 128 13.60 -8.57 -0.28
N GLN A 129 14.26 -8.91 -1.38
CA GLN A 129 15.72 -8.77 -1.51
C GLN A 129 16.15 -7.30 -1.53
N LYS A 130 15.49 -6.48 -2.34
CA LYS A 130 15.85 -5.07 -2.59
C LYS A 130 15.23 -4.10 -1.60
N GLY A 131 14.11 -4.47 -0.95
CA GLY A 131 13.44 -3.65 0.05
C GLY A 131 14.31 -3.38 1.27
N THR A 132 13.98 -2.36 2.06
CA THR A 132 14.73 -1.95 3.24
C THR A 132 13.76 -1.62 4.35
N PHE A 133 13.93 -2.29 5.49
CA PHE A 133 13.12 -2.02 6.68
C PHE A 133 13.27 -0.55 7.12
N ASP A 134 12.15 0.17 7.22
CA ASP A 134 12.04 1.51 7.76
C ASP A 134 11.02 1.55 8.93
N VAL A 135 11.49 1.97 10.10
CA VAL A 135 10.62 2.16 11.28
C VAL A 135 9.56 3.24 11.02
N TYR A 136 9.86 4.24 10.19
CA TYR A 136 8.92 5.29 9.85
C TYR A 136 7.77 4.77 8.97
N ASP A 137 7.96 3.68 8.23
CA ASP A 137 6.87 3.03 7.50
C ASP A 137 5.87 2.38 8.47
N LEU A 138 6.32 1.84 9.60
CA LEU A 138 5.43 1.35 10.66
C LEU A 138 4.57 2.47 11.26
N VAL A 139 5.17 3.65 11.46
CA VAL A 139 4.44 4.85 11.92
C VAL A 139 3.43 5.29 10.86
N ALA A 140 3.83 5.29 9.58
CA ALA A 140 2.95 5.61 8.46
C ALA A 140 1.76 4.64 8.36
N PHE A 141 1.98 3.33 8.56
CA PHE A 141 0.92 2.33 8.61
C PHE A 141 -0.07 2.60 9.75
N PHE A 142 0.43 2.94 10.94
CA PHE A 142 -0.40 3.23 12.09
C PHE A 142 -1.27 4.48 11.86
N ILE A 143 -0.66 5.57 11.39
CA ILE A 143 -1.39 6.81 11.05
C ILE A 143 -2.40 6.54 9.93
N GLY A 144 -2.03 5.76 8.91
CA GLY A 144 -2.90 5.35 7.81
C GLY A 144 -4.10 4.53 8.28
N GLY A 145 -3.90 3.58 9.20
CA GLY A 145 -4.96 2.79 9.81
C GLY A 145 -5.93 3.63 10.65
N LEU A 146 -5.42 4.57 11.44
CA LEU A 146 -6.26 5.50 12.21
C LEU A 146 -7.08 6.41 11.28
N ALA A 147 -6.44 6.98 10.25
CA ALA A 147 -7.11 7.80 9.26
C ALA A 147 -8.20 7.02 8.52
N ALA A 148 -7.91 5.77 8.12
CA ALA A 148 -8.87 4.90 7.47
C ALA A 148 -10.08 4.63 8.36
N TYR A 149 -9.85 4.29 9.62
CA TYR A 149 -10.92 4.03 10.57
C TYR A 149 -11.81 5.27 10.75
N GLY A 150 -11.21 6.45 10.92
CA GLY A 150 -11.94 7.71 10.99
C GLY A 150 -12.79 7.98 9.74
N LEU A 151 -12.21 7.85 8.55
CA LEU A 151 -12.92 8.05 7.28
C LEU A 151 -14.06 7.04 7.09
N LEU A 152 -13.84 5.76 7.41
CA LEU A 152 -14.87 4.73 7.34
C LEU A 152 -16.04 5.05 8.28
N LEU A 153 -15.76 5.55 9.49
CA LEU A 153 -16.81 5.96 10.43
C LEU A 153 -17.59 7.18 9.94
N ILE A 154 -16.90 8.20 9.41
CA ILE A 154 -17.55 9.41 8.91
C ILE A 154 -18.45 9.08 7.71
N THR A 155 -17.91 8.34 6.75
CA THR A 155 -18.62 7.99 5.51
C THR A 155 -19.66 6.87 5.70
N GLY A 156 -19.49 6.03 6.72
CA GLY A 156 -20.43 4.95 7.05
C GLY A 156 -21.64 5.41 7.88
N LYS A 157 -21.56 6.54 8.60
CA LYS A 157 -22.70 7.09 9.36
C LYS A 157 -23.87 7.52 8.48
N GLY A 158 -23.62 7.92 7.24
CA GLY A 158 -24.66 8.34 6.29
C GLY A 158 -25.40 7.21 5.57
N GLN A 159 -25.09 5.94 5.89
CA GLN A 159 -25.66 4.75 5.22
C GLN A 159 -26.48 3.86 6.18
N GLY A 160 -26.70 4.34 7.40
CA GLY A 160 -27.44 3.66 8.47
C GLY A 160 -28.94 3.91 8.39
#